data_AF-A0A7C4YS25-F1
#
_entry.id   AF-A0A7C4YS25-F1
#
_cell.length_a   1.000
_cell.length_b   1.000
_cell.length_c   1.000
_cell.angle_alpha   90.00
_cell.angle_beta   90.00
_cell.angle_gamma   90.00
#
_symmetry.space_group_name_H-M   'P 1'
#
loop_
_entity.id
_entity.type
_entity.pdbx_description
1 polymer ?
#
loop_
_entity_poly.entity_id
_entity_poly.type
_entity_poly.pdbx_seq_one_letter_code
_entity_poly.pdbx_strand_id
1 'polypeptide(L)' 'ETAAVVRFWATRTQVKMLSRWGMEVVSRGRPICPQCGQPEEPEGHFCPKKNGHFH' A
#
# COMPACT_ATOMS: atom_id res chain seq x y z
N GLU A 1 12.80 1.61 -20.61
CA GLU A 1 11.62 1.06 -19.93
C GLU A 1 10.38 1.48 -20.72
N THR A 2 9.58 0.52 -21.22
CA THR A 2 8.33 0.82 -21.95
C THR A 2 7.18 0.79 -20.96
N ALA A 3 6.62 1.95 -20.62
CA ALA A 3 5.47 2.01 -19.73
C ALA A 3 4.23 1.36 -20.39
N ALA A 4 3.52 0.53 -19.62
CA ALA A 4 2.22 0.02 -20.05
C ALA A 4 1.19 1.16 -20.04
N VAL A 5 0.54 1.40 -21.18
CA VAL A 5 -0.49 2.44 -21.31
C VAL A 5 -1.87 1.79 -21.26
N VAL A 6 -2.70 2.24 -20.32
CA VAL A 6 -4.13 1.89 -20.27
C VAL A 6 -4.98 3.15 -20.38
N ARG A 7 -6.10 3.07 -21.11
CA ARG A 7 -7.10 4.14 -21.22
C ARG A 7 -8.42 3.67 -20.65
N PHE A 8 -9.05 4.49 -19.82
CA PHE A 8 -10.36 4.22 -19.23
C PHE A 8 -11.33 5.35 -19.56
N TRP A 9 -12.61 5.02 -19.67
CA TRP A 9 -13.70 5.99 -19.71
C TRP A 9 -14.42 5.97 -18.37
N ALA A 10 -14.66 7.15 -17.80
CA ALA A 10 -15.33 7.28 -16.52
C ALA A 10 -16.15 8.57 -16.46
N THR A 11 -17.25 8.52 -15.71
CA THR A 11 -18.04 9.70 -15.34
C THR A 11 -17.33 10.54 -14.29
N ARG A 12 -17.68 11.82 -14.17
CA ARG A 12 -17.15 12.71 -13.12
C ARG A 12 -17.39 12.16 -11.71
N THR A 13 -18.52 11.50 -11.48
CA THR A 13 -18.86 10.90 -10.19
C THR A 13 -17.94 9.73 -9.87
N GLN A 14 -17.68 8.84 -10.83
CA GLN A 14 -16.75 7.72 -10.64
C GLN A 14 -15.33 8.21 -10.28
N VAL A 15 -14.82 9.24 -10.96
CA VAL A 15 -13.49 9.80 -10.65
C VAL A 15 -13.44 10.39 -9.24
N LYS A 16 -14.49 11.08 -8.79
CA LYS A 16 -14.59 11.59 -7.41
C LYS A 16 -14.63 10.46 -6.38
N MET A 17 -15.38 9.40 -6.64
CA MET A 17 -15.47 8.24 -5.76
C MET A 17 -14.12 7.51 -5.68
N LEU A 18 -13.45 7.29 -6.81
CA LEU A 18 -12.11 6.70 -6.85
C LEU A 18 -11.11 7.52 -6.04
N SER A 19 -11.13 8.85 -6.18
CA SER A 19 -10.22 9.73 -5.45
C SER A 19 -10.42 9.62 -3.93
N ARG A 20 -11.68 9.61 -3.46
CA ARG A 20 -12.01 9.44 -2.04
C ARG A 20 -11.63 8.06 -1.52
N TRP A 21 -11.91 7.03 -2.30
CA TRP A 21 -11.55 5.66 -1.96
C TRP A 21 -10.04 5.48 -1.85
N GLY A 22 -9.27 6.05 -2.78
CA GLY A 22 -7.81 6.01 -2.72
C GLY A 22 -7.27 6.63 -1.42
N MET A 23 -7.82 7.76 -0.99
CA MET A 23 -7.46 8.38 0.29
C MET A 23 -7.80 7.48 1.49
N GLU A 24 -8.95 6.79 1.46
CA GLU A 24 -9.34 5.85 2.51
C GLU A 24 -8.42 4.62 2.55
N VAL A 25 -8.02 4.09 1.40
CA VAL A 25 -7.09 2.96 1.33
C VAL A 25 -5.73 3.36 1.88
N VAL A 26 -5.20 4.52 1.49
CA VAL A 26 -3.90 5.01 1.97
C VAL A 26 -3.92 5.28 3.47
N SER A 27 -5.03 5.81 4.02
CA SER A 27 -5.12 6.13 5.45
C SER A 27 -5.11 4.90 6.36
N ARG A 28 -5.46 3.72 5.85
CA ARG A 28 -5.35 2.46 6.59
C ARG A 28 -3.90 2.08 6.91
N GLY A 29 -2.94 2.61 6.15
CA GLY A 29 -1.52 2.32 6.33
C GLY A 29 -1.19 0.85 6.13
N ARG A 30 0.05 0.49 6.46
CA ARG A 30 0.51 -0.91 6.49
C ARG A 30 0.41 -1.46 7.91
N PRO A 31 0.28 -2.78 8.09
CA PRO A 31 0.43 -3.42 9.38
C PRO A 31 1.74 -3.00 10.05
N ILE A 32 1.73 -2.81 11.37
CA ILE A 32 2.91 -2.43 12.14
C ILE A 32 3.45 -3.67 12.84
N CYS A 33 4.75 -3.90 12.70
CA CYS A 33 5.42 -5.01 13.39
C CYS A 33 5.35 -4.81 14.91
N PRO A 34 4.76 -5.75 15.68
CA PRO A 34 4.57 -5.61 17.12
C PRO A 34 5.89 -5.57 17.90
N GLN A 35 7.01 -5.94 17.26
CA GLN A 35 8.33 -5.93 17.90
C GLN A 35 9.12 -4.66 17.61
N CYS A 36 9.35 -4.32 16.33
CA CYS A 36 10.18 -3.17 15.96
C CYS A 36 9.39 -1.86 15.76
N GLY A 37 8.06 -1.93 15.64
CA GLY A 37 7.20 -0.76 15.42
C GLY A 37 7.29 -0.16 14.00
N GLN A 38 7.93 -0.87 13.06
CA GLN A 38 8.03 -0.43 11.67
C GLN A 38 6.89 -1.00 10.81
N PRO A 39 6.51 -0.32 9.72
CA PRO A 39 5.58 -0.85 8.73
C PRO A 39 6.06 -2.15 8.09
N GLU A 40 5.15 -3.11 7.95
CA GLU A 40 5.40 -4.38 7.26
C GLU A 40 5.10 -4.24 5.76
N GLU A 41 6.01 -4.75 4.92
CA GLU A 41 5.78 -4.85 3.47
C GLU A 41 4.88 -6.05 3.15
N PRO A 42 4.10 -6.01 2.05
CA PRO A 42 3.26 -7.14 1.64
C PRO A 42 4.04 -8.43 1.37
N GLU A 43 5.28 -8.32 0.90
CA GLU A 43 6.15 -9.45 0.56
C GLU A 43 6.87 -10.04 1.78
N GLY A 44 6.74 -9.42 2.95
CA GLY A 44 7.39 -9.81 4.19
C GLY A 44 8.26 -8.70 4.77
N HIS A 45 8.50 -8.75 6.09
CA HIS A 45 9.20 -7.71 6.82
C HIS A 45 10.50 -8.21 7.45
N PHE A 46 11.61 -7.51 7.16
CA PHE A 46 12.86 -7.69 7.88
C PHE A 46 12.79 -7.00 9.24
N CYS A 47 12.76 -7.79 10.32
CA CYS A 47 12.72 -7.25 11.68
C CYS A 47 14.12 -7.28 12.34
N PRO A 48 14.77 -6.14 12.59
CA PRO A 48 16.06 -6.11 13.30
C PRO A 48 15.98 -6.73 14.70
N LYS A 49 14.82 -6.63 15.36
CA LYS A 49 14.59 -7.21 16.70
C LYS A 49 14.37 -8.73 16.71
N LYS A 50 14.16 -9.36 15.55
CA LYS A 50 14.16 -10.83 15.39
C LYS A 50 15.50 -11.36 14.88
N ASN A 51 16.62 -10.70 15.17
CA ASN A 51 17.93 -11.06 14.59
C ASN A 51 17.94 -11.09 13.05
N GLY A 52 17.03 -10.33 12.40
CA GLY A 52 16.98 -10.23 10.94
C GLY A 52 16.26 -11.37 10.21
N HIS A 53 15.47 -12.20 10.89
CA HIS A 53 14.60 -13.16 10.20
C HIS A 53 13.53 -12.45 9.35
N PHE A 54 13.41 -12.87 8.09
CA PHE A 54 12.40 -12.41 7.15
C PHE A 54 11.16 -13.31 7.27
N HIS A 55 9.99 -12.71 7.50
CA HIS A 55 8.70 -13.38 7.63
C HIS A 55 7.68 -12.71 6.71
#